data_AF-A0A821A7Q0-F1
#
_entry.id   AF-A0A821A7Q0-F1
#
_cell.length_a   1.000
_cell.length_b   1.000
_cell.length_c   1.000
_cell.angle_alpha   90.00
_cell.angle_beta   90.00
_cell.angle_gamma   90.00
#
_symmetry.space_group_name_H-M   'P 1'
#
loop_
_entity.id
_entity.type
_entity.pdbx_description
1 polymer ?
#
loop_
_entity_poly.entity_id
_entity_poly.type
_entity_poly.pdbx_seq_one_letter_code
_entity_poly.pdbx_strand_id
1 'polypeptide(L)'
;MTGDGTLVDIQSEKNNCGYSVIQKILKDRSIDKSIDDLRNDRAQRIEDNPKEFSKILEVEQWVSSRYPQEANSSLIVGGARHKVKKSQKEIKKLVQEGFIGRYGELCDELQGRLGIAEVNHIPPKSAYRDTPYENIKLGDMPSIAMFKNDHEQTSSWGYYDKGSYQKKIQDLMKAGNMAEAIYIEMKDISTINATGKNYQCHVPKYIDYLASTPVKNAPLNSVGTRTLITPNEASKLKQRLRLR
;
A
#
# COMPACT_ATOMS: atom_id res chain seq x y z
N MET A 1 -11.97 29.04 -15.85
CA MET A 1 -12.67 30.32 -15.72
C MET A 1 -12.94 30.53 -14.24
N THR A 2 -12.45 31.60 -13.63
CA THR A 2 -12.67 31.93 -12.21
C THR A 2 -14.10 32.43 -11.98
N GLY A 3 -14.48 32.63 -10.71
CA GLY A 3 -15.83 33.10 -10.34
C GLY A 3 -16.20 34.49 -10.88
N ASP A 4 -15.23 35.25 -11.37
CA ASP A 4 -15.36 36.56 -12.02
C ASP A 4 -15.33 36.49 -13.56
N GLY A 5 -15.26 35.28 -14.15
CA GLY A 5 -15.22 35.09 -15.60
C GLY A 5 -13.82 35.13 -16.22
N THR A 6 -12.74 35.34 -15.44
CA THR A 6 -11.37 35.37 -15.98
C THR A 6 -10.95 33.99 -16.50
N LEU A 7 -10.38 33.95 -17.72
CA LEU A 7 -9.82 32.73 -18.28
C LEU A 7 -8.50 32.41 -17.59
N VAL A 8 -8.40 31.20 -17.05
CA VAL A 8 -7.18 30.70 -16.41
C VAL A 8 -6.59 29.66 -17.35
N ASP A 9 -5.39 29.93 -17.84
CA ASP A 9 -4.60 28.94 -18.54
C ASP A 9 -3.95 28.01 -17.51
N ILE A 10 -4.20 26.71 -17.63
CA ILE A 10 -3.76 25.72 -16.66
C ILE A 10 -2.93 24.69 -17.38
N GLN A 11 -1.63 24.69 -17.09
CA GLN A 11 -0.77 23.59 -17.45
C GLN A 11 -1.15 22.37 -16.61
N SER A 12 -1.77 21.39 -17.25
CA SER A 12 -2.10 20.11 -16.63
C SER A 12 -1.30 19.00 -17.30
N GLU A 13 -0.87 18.02 -16.50
CA GLU A 13 -0.44 16.73 -17.03
C GLU A 13 -1.59 16.05 -17.80
N LYS A 14 -1.24 15.13 -18.71
CA LYS A 14 -2.23 14.38 -19.51
C LYS A 14 -3.31 13.77 -18.60
N ASN A 15 -4.59 13.92 -19.00
CA ASN A 15 -5.77 13.38 -18.33
C ASN A 15 -6.14 14.00 -16.96
N ASN A 16 -5.54 15.14 -16.58
CA ASN A 16 -5.81 15.80 -15.30
C ASN A 16 -6.47 17.18 -15.41
N CYS A 17 -6.74 17.68 -16.62
CA CYS A 17 -7.17 19.06 -16.86
C CYS A 17 -8.34 19.51 -15.97
N GLY A 18 -9.38 18.68 -15.82
CA GLY A 18 -10.52 18.98 -14.95
C GLY A 18 -10.15 19.10 -13.46
N TYR A 19 -9.29 18.22 -12.96
CA TYR A 19 -8.82 18.26 -11.57
C TYR A 19 -7.85 19.41 -11.32
N SER A 20 -7.01 19.76 -12.30
CA SER A 20 -6.11 20.91 -12.21
C SER A 20 -6.90 22.23 -12.12
N VAL A 21 -8.02 22.36 -12.84
CA VAL A 21 -8.95 23.49 -12.68
C VAL A 21 -9.51 23.57 -11.28
N ILE A 22 -10.04 22.45 -10.75
CA ILE A 22 -10.63 22.42 -9.41
C ILE A 22 -9.57 22.73 -8.34
N GLN A 23 -8.38 22.14 -8.44
CA GLN A 23 -7.26 22.40 -7.54
C GLN A 23 -6.92 23.90 -7.52
N LYS A 24 -6.81 24.54 -8.69
CA LYS A 24 -6.49 25.96 -8.78
C LYS A 24 -7.58 26.82 -8.12
N ILE A 25 -8.86 26.54 -8.39
CA ILE A 25 -9.99 27.24 -7.76
C ILE A 25 -9.97 27.10 -6.24
N LEU A 26 -9.67 25.90 -5.73
CA LEU A 26 -9.59 25.65 -4.29
C LEU A 26 -8.39 26.39 -3.66
N LYS A 27 -7.24 26.39 -4.34
CA LYS A 27 -6.05 27.11 -3.91
C LYS A 27 -6.28 28.61 -3.82
N ASP A 28 -7.02 29.19 -4.77
CA ASP A 28 -7.42 30.60 -4.74
C ASP A 28 -8.38 30.93 -3.58
N ARG A 29 -9.00 29.91 -2.97
CA ARG A 29 -9.82 30.00 -1.74
C ARG A 29 -9.05 29.58 -0.49
N SER A 30 -7.73 29.49 -0.55
CA SER A 30 -6.88 29.03 0.54
C SER A 30 -7.16 27.59 1.00
N ILE A 31 -7.70 26.75 0.12
CA ILE A 31 -7.88 25.31 0.35
C ILE A 31 -6.83 24.57 -0.48
N ASP A 32 -5.81 24.03 0.17
CA ASP A 32 -4.77 23.26 -0.50
C ASP A 32 -5.16 21.78 -0.59
N LYS A 33 -5.40 21.30 -1.82
CA LYS A 33 -5.69 19.89 -2.12
C LYS A 33 -4.88 19.45 -3.32
N SER A 34 -4.23 18.30 -3.21
CA SER A 34 -3.60 17.64 -4.36
C SER A 34 -4.67 17.11 -5.33
N ILE A 35 -4.27 16.84 -6.58
CA ILE A 35 -5.15 16.17 -7.55
C ILE A 35 -5.59 14.79 -7.02
N ASP A 36 -4.73 14.10 -6.29
CA ASP A 36 -5.05 12.80 -5.68
C ASP A 36 -6.06 12.94 -4.54
N ASP A 37 -6.00 14.00 -3.73
CA ASP A 37 -7.03 14.29 -2.72
C ASP A 37 -8.40 14.49 -3.38
N LEU A 38 -8.46 15.26 -4.47
CA LEU A 38 -9.71 15.52 -5.20
C LEU A 38 -10.28 14.25 -5.83
N ARG A 39 -9.42 13.36 -6.33
CA ARG A 39 -9.83 12.04 -6.82
C ARG A 39 -10.39 11.18 -5.70
N ASN A 40 -9.71 11.15 -4.56
CA ASN A 40 -10.12 10.38 -3.40
C ASN A 40 -11.44 10.88 -2.81
N ASP A 41 -11.64 12.20 -2.73
CA ASP A 41 -12.90 12.82 -2.29
C ASP A 41 -14.07 12.48 -3.21
N ARG A 42 -13.86 12.57 -4.54
CA ARG A 42 -14.89 12.19 -5.52
C ARG A 42 -15.25 10.72 -5.38
N ALA A 43 -14.24 9.84 -5.32
CA ALA A 43 -14.45 8.41 -5.16
C ALA A 43 -15.25 8.11 -3.88
N GLN A 44 -14.87 8.74 -2.76
CA GLN A 44 -15.59 8.62 -1.49
C GLN A 44 -17.05 9.09 -1.61
N ARG A 45 -17.30 10.23 -2.25
CA ARG A 45 -18.66 10.76 -2.42
C ARG A 45 -19.55 9.88 -3.30
N ILE A 46 -18.98 9.26 -4.34
CA ILE A 46 -19.68 8.26 -5.16
C ILE A 46 -20.02 7.03 -4.32
N GLU A 47 -19.07 6.55 -3.50
CA GLU A 47 -19.29 5.42 -2.60
C GLU A 47 -20.37 5.69 -1.55
N ASP A 48 -20.40 6.91 -1.00
CA ASP A 48 -21.36 7.30 0.03
C ASP A 48 -22.77 7.57 -0.55
N ASN A 49 -22.87 7.93 -1.84
CA ASN A 49 -24.12 8.34 -2.48
C ASN A 49 -24.36 7.65 -3.84
N PRO A 50 -24.27 6.31 -3.94
CA PRO A 50 -24.24 5.62 -5.23
C PRO A 50 -25.50 5.86 -6.08
N LYS A 51 -26.64 6.13 -5.44
CA LYS A 51 -27.91 6.47 -6.12
C LYS A 51 -27.87 7.83 -6.83
N GLU A 52 -27.12 8.80 -6.31
CA GLU A 52 -27.01 10.12 -6.91
C GLU A 52 -26.12 10.10 -8.16
N PHE A 53 -25.20 9.14 -8.23
CA PHE A 53 -24.24 9.01 -9.31
C PHE A 53 -24.59 7.92 -10.32
N SER A 54 -25.64 7.12 -10.11
CA SER A 54 -25.99 5.97 -10.97
C SER A 54 -26.14 6.35 -12.44
N LYS A 55 -26.85 7.45 -12.74
CA LYS A 55 -27.02 7.95 -14.12
C LYS A 55 -25.70 8.44 -14.73
N ILE A 56 -24.82 9.05 -13.93
CA ILE A 56 -23.51 9.51 -14.39
C ILE A 56 -22.62 8.31 -14.73
N LEU A 57 -22.68 7.24 -13.91
CA LEU A 57 -21.95 6.00 -14.15
C LEU A 57 -22.48 5.25 -15.38
N GLU A 58 -23.79 5.22 -15.60
CA GLU A 58 -24.40 4.65 -16.81
C GLU A 58 -23.97 5.40 -18.07
N VAL A 59 -23.99 6.74 -18.03
CA VAL A 59 -23.50 7.58 -19.14
C VAL A 59 -22.00 7.34 -19.37
N GLU A 60 -21.21 7.22 -18.31
CA GLU A 60 -19.78 6.93 -18.40
C GLU A 60 -19.48 5.58 -19.09
N GLN A 61 -20.18 4.52 -18.67
CA GLN A 61 -20.08 3.20 -19.28
C GLN A 61 -20.49 3.22 -20.74
N TRP A 62 -21.60 3.91 -21.04
CA TRP A 62 -22.11 4.05 -22.40
C TRP A 62 -21.11 4.76 -23.32
N VAL A 63 -20.60 5.93 -22.91
CA VAL A 63 -19.60 6.69 -23.69
C VAL A 63 -18.34 5.87 -23.86
N SER A 64 -17.86 5.20 -22.81
CA SER A 64 -16.65 4.36 -22.88
C SER A 64 -16.79 3.19 -23.86
N SER A 65 -17.97 2.57 -23.94
CA SER A 65 -18.22 1.43 -24.82
C SER A 65 -18.34 1.79 -26.29
N ARG A 66 -18.75 3.03 -26.61
CA ARG A 66 -19.05 3.47 -28.00
C ARG A 66 -18.05 4.46 -28.57
N TYR A 67 -17.44 5.27 -27.72
CA TYR A 67 -16.55 6.36 -28.09
C TYR A 67 -15.27 6.30 -27.25
N PRO A 68 -14.46 5.24 -27.42
CA PRO A 68 -13.38 4.96 -26.49
C PRO A 68 -12.25 5.99 -26.53
N GLN A 69 -12.10 6.76 -27.61
CA GLN A 69 -11.07 7.81 -27.72
C GLN A 69 -11.53 9.09 -26.99
N GLU A 70 -12.79 9.46 -27.17
CA GLU A 70 -13.46 10.64 -26.61
C GLU A 70 -13.72 10.47 -25.10
N ALA A 71 -13.91 9.24 -24.66
CA ALA A 71 -13.98 8.90 -23.26
C ALA A 71 -12.67 9.21 -22.50
N ASN A 72 -11.49 9.31 -23.14
CA ASN A 72 -10.29 9.74 -22.40
C ASN A 72 -10.24 11.25 -22.12
N SER A 73 -10.99 12.05 -22.87
CA SER A 73 -11.03 13.52 -22.78
C SER A 73 -12.25 14.04 -22.02
N SER A 74 -13.17 13.17 -21.63
CA SER A 74 -14.37 13.50 -20.87
C SER A 74 -14.06 13.62 -19.37
N LEU A 75 -14.42 14.76 -18.77
CA LEU A 75 -14.41 15.03 -17.33
C LEU A 75 -15.15 13.95 -16.51
N ILE A 76 -16.12 13.30 -17.14
CA ILE A 76 -16.93 12.21 -16.55
C ILE A 76 -16.05 10.96 -16.39
N VAL A 77 -15.26 10.64 -17.41
CA VAL A 77 -14.57 9.35 -17.58
C VAL A 77 -13.12 9.33 -17.09
N GLY A 78 -12.49 10.49 -16.94
CA GLY A 78 -11.15 10.61 -16.33
C GLY A 78 -11.04 10.10 -14.89
N GLY A 79 -12.17 9.66 -14.29
CA GLY A 79 -12.26 9.03 -12.98
C GLY A 79 -12.37 7.50 -12.98
N ALA A 80 -13.14 6.85 -13.86
CA ALA A 80 -13.44 5.41 -13.73
C ALA A 80 -12.75 4.47 -14.71
N ARG A 81 -11.85 4.97 -15.58
CA ARG A 81 -11.00 4.12 -16.44
C ARG A 81 -9.79 3.48 -15.78
N HIS A 82 -9.47 3.84 -14.54
CA HIS A 82 -8.61 2.97 -13.75
C HIS A 82 -9.42 1.75 -13.35
N LYS A 83 -8.89 0.52 -13.58
CA LYS A 83 -9.39 -0.76 -13.02
C LYS A 83 -10.19 -0.45 -11.77
N VAL A 84 -11.50 -0.77 -11.74
CA VAL A 84 -12.42 -0.40 -10.64
C VAL A 84 -11.68 -0.58 -9.32
N LYS A 85 -11.21 0.55 -8.78
CA LYS A 85 -10.31 0.52 -7.64
C LYS A 85 -11.17 0.10 -6.47
N LYS A 86 -10.69 -0.84 -5.66
CA LYS A 86 -11.36 -1.20 -4.42
C LYS A 86 -11.73 0.08 -3.66
N SER A 87 -12.97 0.13 -3.19
CA SER A 87 -13.50 1.21 -2.38
C SER A 87 -12.65 1.42 -1.12
N GLN A 88 -12.73 2.59 -0.49
CA GLN A 88 -12.02 2.78 0.78
C GLN A 88 -12.43 1.74 1.81
N LYS A 89 -13.71 1.36 1.80
CA LYS A 89 -14.29 0.33 2.67
C LYS A 89 -13.67 -1.04 2.41
N GLU A 90 -13.51 -1.43 1.14
CA GLU A 90 -12.86 -2.70 0.77
C GLU A 90 -11.37 -2.72 1.16
N ILE A 91 -10.65 -1.61 0.95
CA ILE A 91 -9.25 -1.51 1.38
C ILE A 91 -9.12 -1.63 2.90
N LYS A 92 -9.94 -0.88 3.65
CA LYS A 92 -9.97 -0.96 5.13
C LYS A 92 -10.27 -2.39 5.59
N LYS A 93 -11.21 -3.07 4.93
CA LYS A 93 -11.54 -4.47 5.23
C LYS A 93 -10.36 -5.40 4.97
N LEU A 94 -9.67 -5.27 3.82
CA LEU A 94 -8.50 -6.08 3.51
C LEU A 94 -7.39 -5.92 4.55
N VAL A 95 -7.05 -4.67 4.92
CA VAL A 95 -6.05 -4.40 5.96
C VAL A 95 -6.46 -5.03 7.30
N GLN A 96 -7.73 -4.92 7.69
CA GLN A 96 -8.29 -5.53 8.91
C GLN A 96 -8.35 -7.06 8.88
N GLU A 97 -8.27 -7.68 7.71
CA GLU A 97 -8.23 -9.13 7.53
C GLU A 97 -6.78 -9.65 7.41
N GLY A 98 -5.79 -8.77 7.60
CA GLY A 98 -4.37 -9.09 7.46
C GLY A 98 -4.00 -9.40 6.01
N PHE A 99 -4.11 -8.40 5.14
CA PHE A 99 -3.76 -8.53 3.72
C PHE A 99 -2.24 -8.60 3.53
N ILE A 100 -1.79 -9.75 3.04
CA ILE A 100 -0.39 -10.18 3.01
C ILE A 100 -0.11 -10.73 1.62
N GLY A 101 1.09 -10.48 1.09
CA GLY A 101 1.49 -10.99 -0.21
C GLY A 101 2.81 -10.40 -0.68
N ARG A 102 3.05 -10.43 -1.98
CA ARG A 102 4.21 -9.77 -2.57
C ARG A 102 3.94 -8.27 -2.69
N TYR A 103 4.98 -7.45 -2.51
CA TYR A 103 4.86 -5.99 -2.59
C TYR A 103 4.15 -5.52 -3.87
N GLY A 104 4.51 -6.07 -5.03
CA GLY A 104 3.92 -5.68 -6.31
C GLY A 104 2.41 -5.95 -6.37
N GLU A 105 1.97 -7.11 -5.86
CA GLU A 105 0.56 -7.49 -5.80
C GLU A 105 -0.22 -6.57 -4.86
N LEU A 106 0.33 -6.32 -3.68
CA LEU A 106 -0.31 -5.44 -2.70
C LEU A 106 -0.38 -4.00 -3.23
N CYS A 107 0.68 -3.48 -3.84
CA CYS A 107 0.67 -2.17 -4.46
C CYS A 107 -0.34 -2.06 -5.61
N ASP A 108 -0.46 -3.10 -6.44
CA ASP A 108 -1.45 -3.15 -7.51
C ASP A 108 -2.89 -3.15 -6.98
N GLU A 109 -3.13 -3.84 -5.88
CA GLU A 109 -4.44 -3.92 -5.23
C GLU A 109 -4.80 -2.66 -4.44
N LEU A 110 -3.81 -1.93 -3.92
CA LEU A 110 -3.99 -0.68 -3.18
C LEU A 110 -3.94 0.59 -4.07
N GLN A 111 -3.63 0.46 -5.37
CA GLN A 111 -3.38 1.52 -6.37
C GLN A 111 -4.07 2.88 -6.10
N GLY A 112 -3.34 3.84 -5.52
CA GLY A 112 -3.77 5.24 -5.37
C GLY A 112 -4.58 5.56 -4.11
N ARG A 113 -4.74 4.61 -3.19
CA ARG A 113 -5.31 4.83 -1.84
C ARG A 113 -4.23 4.89 -0.76
N LEU A 114 -3.03 5.32 -1.13
CA LEU A 114 -1.85 5.48 -0.27
C LEU A 114 -2.08 6.47 0.90
N GLY A 115 -3.19 7.22 0.91
CA GLY A 115 -3.61 8.00 2.06
C GLY A 115 -4.21 7.20 3.21
N ILE A 116 -4.61 5.94 2.98
CA ILE A 116 -5.29 5.10 3.99
C ILE A 116 -4.43 3.91 4.40
N ALA A 117 -3.82 3.25 3.41
CA ALA A 117 -3.02 2.05 3.64
C ALA A 117 -1.65 2.17 2.96
N GLU A 118 -0.65 1.60 3.61
CA GLU A 118 0.71 1.47 3.08
C GLU A 118 1.14 0.00 3.11
N VAL A 119 2.12 -0.32 2.27
CA VAL A 119 2.68 -1.68 2.16
C VAL A 119 4.02 -1.69 2.86
N ASN A 120 4.10 -2.42 3.97
CA ASN A 120 5.35 -2.59 4.71
C ASN A 120 6.06 -3.88 4.27
N HIS A 121 7.34 -3.76 3.92
CA HIS A 121 8.18 -4.89 3.55
C HIS A 121 8.73 -5.53 4.81
N ILE A 122 8.73 -6.86 4.89
CA ILE A 122 9.44 -7.56 5.98
C ILE A 122 10.40 -8.62 5.41
N PRO A 123 11.71 -8.51 5.70
CA PRO A 123 12.38 -7.35 6.29
C PRO A 123 12.21 -6.03 5.50
N PRO A 124 12.56 -4.86 6.05
CA PRO A 124 12.48 -3.59 5.32
C PRO A 124 13.41 -3.58 4.10
N LYS A 125 12.99 -2.95 2.98
CA LYS A 125 13.76 -2.94 1.72
C LYS A 125 15.23 -2.53 1.91
N SER A 126 15.51 -1.54 2.75
CA SER A 126 16.86 -1.05 3.00
C SER A 126 17.77 -2.10 3.65
N ALA A 127 17.21 -3.06 4.40
CA ALA A 127 17.98 -4.12 5.05
C ALA A 127 18.47 -5.21 4.07
N TYR A 128 17.96 -5.27 2.84
CA TYR A 128 18.38 -6.25 1.85
C TYR A 128 19.74 -5.96 1.22
N ARG A 129 20.20 -4.71 1.25
CA ARG A 129 21.45 -4.31 0.58
C ARG A 129 22.65 -5.07 1.16
N ASP A 130 23.58 -5.52 0.33
CA ASP A 130 24.80 -6.24 0.75
C ASP A 130 24.50 -7.53 1.53
N THR A 131 23.33 -8.15 1.32
CA THR A 131 22.96 -9.44 1.91
C THR A 131 22.83 -10.49 0.82
N PRO A 132 22.84 -11.80 1.15
CA PRO A 132 22.52 -12.86 0.19
C PRO A 132 21.13 -12.73 -0.47
N TYR A 133 20.27 -11.86 0.07
CA TYR A 133 18.89 -11.63 -0.37
C TYR A 133 18.74 -10.39 -1.27
N GLU A 134 19.83 -9.66 -1.57
CA GLU A 134 19.77 -8.38 -2.30
C GLU A 134 19.15 -8.46 -3.70
N ASN A 135 19.21 -9.64 -4.32
CA ASN A 135 18.69 -9.93 -5.66
C ASN A 135 17.17 -10.16 -5.71
N ILE A 136 16.48 -10.14 -4.57
CA ILE A 136 15.02 -10.14 -4.52
C ILE A 136 14.55 -8.78 -5.03
N LYS A 137 13.79 -8.79 -6.13
CA LYS A 137 13.23 -7.58 -6.72
C LYS A 137 12.18 -6.98 -5.78
N LEU A 138 12.05 -5.66 -5.78
CA LEU A 138 11.11 -4.94 -4.91
C LEU A 138 9.71 -5.56 -4.97
N GLY A 139 9.16 -5.78 -6.17
CA GLY A 139 7.83 -6.36 -6.36
C GLY A 139 7.66 -7.79 -5.85
N ASP A 140 8.75 -8.54 -5.64
CA ASP A 140 8.73 -9.92 -5.13
C ASP A 140 8.95 -10.01 -3.61
N MET A 141 9.23 -8.88 -2.94
CA MET A 141 9.47 -8.87 -1.49
C MET A 141 8.20 -9.15 -0.70
N PRO A 142 8.23 -10.07 0.27
CA PRO A 142 7.12 -10.30 1.19
C PRO A 142 6.73 -9.01 1.90
N SER A 143 5.44 -8.74 1.95
CA SER A 143 4.90 -7.51 2.51
C SER A 143 3.54 -7.72 3.17
N ILE A 144 3.22 -6.82 4.09
CA ILE A 144 1.90 -6.70 4.74
C ILE A 144 1.32 -5.32 4.46
N ALA A 145 0.02 -5.27 4.14
CA ALA A 145 -0.71 -4.02 4.06
C ALA A 145 -1.12 -3.58 5.47
N MET A 146 -0.84 -2.33 5.80
CA MET A 146 -1.14 -1.72 7.10
C MET A 146 -1.84 -0.39 6.88
N PHE A 147 -2.58 0.11 7.87
CA PHE A 147 -3.03 1.50 7.83
C PHE A 147 -1.83 2.43 7.88
N LYS A 148 -1.90 3.52 7.13
CA LYS A 148 -0.80 4.49 7.03
C LYS A 148 -0.33 4.96 8.41
N ASN A 149 -1.25 5.45 9.24
CA ASN A 149 -0.94 5.92 10.60
C ASN A 149 -0.31 4.83 11.48
N ASP A 150 -0.63 3.55 11.25
CA ASP A 150 -0.03 2.45 12.00
C ASP A 150 1.37 2.12 11.46
N HIS A 151 1.58 2.14 10.14
CA HIS A 151 2.90 1.98 9.53
C HIS A 151 3.86 3.09 9.99
N GLU A 152 3.38 4.33 10.14
CA GLU A 152 4.16 5.47 10.65
C GLU A 152 4.69 5.25 12.08
N GLN A 153 4.05 4.36 12.87
CA GLN A 153 4.50 3.99 14.21
C GLN A 153 5.50 2.83 14.21
N THR A 154 5.73 2.17 13.07
CA THR A 154 6.76 1.13 12.99
C THR A 154 8.15 1.76 13.12
N SER A 155 9.04 1.03 13.79
CA SER A 155 10.46 1.34 13.88
C SER A 155 11.13 1.36 12.49
N SER A 156 10.58 0.63 11.50
CA SER A 156 11.08 0.60 10.13
C SER A 156 10.69 1.83 9.27
N TRP A 157 9.61 2.54 9.61
CA TRP A 157 9.18 3.78 8.93
C TRP A 157 10.00 4.99 9.41
N GLY A 158 10.01 5.22 10.73
CA GLY A 158 11.01 5.96 11.50
C GLY A 158 10.91 7.49 11.55
N TYR A 159 10.79 8.02 12.77
CA TYR A 159 11.19 9.40 13.14
C TYR A 159 12.46 9.43 14.02
N TYR A 160 12.75 8.40 14.82
CA TYR A 160 13.97 8.28 15.64
C TYR A 160 14.61 6.90 15.44
N ASP A 161 15.93 6.87 15.22
CA ASP A 161 16.80 5.67 15.20
C ASP A 161 16.56 4.58 14.12
N LYS A 162 15.85 4.93 13.04
CA LYS A 162 15.66 4.06 11.84
C LYS A 162 16.96 3.42 11.35
N GLY A 163 18.07 4.16 11.41
CA GLY A 163 19.38 3.70 10.96
C GLY A 163 19.91 2.52 11.77
N SER A 164 19.87 2.58 13.10
CA SER A 164 20.37 1.49 13.95
C SER A 164 19.48 0.25 13.82
N TYR A 165 18.17 0.46 13.76
CA TYR A 165 17.18 -0.60 13.66
C TYR A 165 17.31 -1.37 12.35
N GLN A 166 17.36 -0.68 11.21
CA GLN A 166 17.56 -1.30 9.90
C GLN A 166 18.94 -1.94 9.77
N LYS A 167 19.97 -1.32 10.35
CA LYS A 167 21.32 -1.91 10.39
C LYS A 167 21.35 -3.23 11.16
N LYS A 168 20.68 -3.31 12.31
CA LYS A 168 20.58 -4.55 13.10
C LYS A 168 19.95 -5.69 12.30
N ILE A 169 18.86 -5.39 11.57
CA ILE A 169 18.19 -6.35 10.69
C ILE A 169 19.12 -6.77 9.55
N GLN A 170 19.78 -5.81 8.90
CA GLN A 170 20.76 -6.07 7.84
C GLN A 170 21.89 -6.99 8.31
N ASP A 171 22.48 -6.71 9.48
CA ASP A 171 23.57 -7.49 10.05
C ASP A 171 23.14 -8.94 10.34
N LEU A 172 21.91 -9.14 10.81
CA LEU A 172 21.32 -10.49 10.97
C LEU A 172 21.12 -11.20 9.63
N MET A 173 20.62 -10.50 8.60
CA MET A 173 20.47 -11.05 7.26
C MET A 173 21.82 -11.41 6.62
N LYS A 174 22.86 -10.60 6.83
CA LYS A 174 24.25 -10.90 6.39
C LYS A 174 24.79 -12.17 7.04
N ALA A 175 24.49 -12.37 8.32
CA ALA A 175 24.88 -13.57 9.05
C ALA A 175 24.01 -14.81 8.74
N GLY A 176 23.04 -14.71 7.81
CA GLY A 176 22.11 -15.79 7.49
C GLY A 176 21.02 -16.03 8.54
N ASN A 177 20.90 -15.15 9.55
CA ASN A 177 19.91 -15.25 10.62
C ASN A 177 18.60 -14.54 10.26
N MET A 178 17.97 -14.99 9.17
CA MET A 178 16.73 -14.39 8.65
C MET A 178 15.56 -14.48 9.64
N ALA A 179 15.47 -15.56 10.42
CA ALA A 179 14.42 -15.71 11.43
C ALA A 179 14.51 -14.62 12.52
N GLU A 180 15.70 -14.29 13.01
CA GLU A 180 15.87 -13.21 13.99
C GLU A 180 15.59 -11.83 13.38
N ALA A 181 15.96 -11.61 12.11
CA ALA A 181 15.63 -10.38 11.39
C ALA A 181 14.10 -10.18 11.32
N ILE A 182 13.36 -11.25 10.98
CA ILE A 182 11.89 -11.25 10.97
C ILE A 182 11.31 -11.08 12.38
N TYR A 183 11.90 -11.70 13.41
CA TYR A 183 11.45 -11.54 14.79
C TYR A 183 11.40 -10.08 15.22
N ILE A 184 12.43 -9.30 14.89
CA ILE A 184 12.54 -7.89 15.25
C ILE A 184 11.36 -7.09 14.64
N GLU A 185 11.11 -7.26 13.35
CA GLU A 185 9.97 -6.64 12.66
C GLU A 185 8.62 -7.07 13.23
N MET A 186 8.44 -8.38 13.44
CA MET A 186 7.16 -8.91 13.92
C MET A 186 6.86 -8.48 15.35
N LYS A 187 7.89 -8.36 16.18
CA LYS A 187 7.75 -7.81 17.53
C LYS A 187 7.30 -6.36 17.47
N ASP A 188 7.95 -5.53 16.65
CA ASP A 188 7.59 -4.12 16.46
C ASP A 188 6.13 -3.98 16.01
N ILE A 189 5.77 -4.68 14.93
CA ILE A 189 4.40 -4.69 14.37
C ILE A 189 3.36 -5.17 15.38
N SER A 190 3.68 -6.20 16.19
CA SER A 190 2.76 -6.73 17.20
C SER A 190 2.41 -5.76 18.32
N THR A 191 3.19 -4.69 18.49
CA THR A 191 2.95 -3.67 19.53
C THR A 191 2.15 -2.46 19.04
N ILE A 192 1.84 -2.38 17.74
CA ILE A 192 1.14 -1.24 17.15
C ILE A 192 -0.35 -1.30 17.49
N ASN A 193 -0.85 -0.17 18.02
CA ASN A 193 -2.26 -0.02 18.41
C ASN A 193 -2.77 1.43 18.23
N ALA A 194 -2.12 2.25 17.40
CA ALA A 194 -2.43 3.70 17.31
C ALA A 194 -3.88 3.98 16.87
N THR A 195 -4.44 3.12 16.03
CA THR A 195 -5.85 3.21 15.57
C THR A 195 -6.83 2.33 16.36
N GLY A 196 -6.39 1.73 17.49
CA GLY A 196 -7.17 0.69 18.19
C GLY A 196 -7.22 -0.64 17.45
N LYS A 197 -6.39 -0.81 16.41
CA LYS A 197 -6.27 -2.01 15.59
C LYS A 197 -5.04 -2.78 16.03
N ASN A 198 -5.25 -4.03 16.45
CA ASN A 198 -4.19 -4.89 16.91
C ASN A 198 -3.70 -5.79 15.77
N TYR A 199 -2.49 -5.56 15.26
CA TYR A 199 -1.89 -6.41 14.21
C TYR A 199 -1.39 -7.75 14.75
N GLN A 200 -1.31 -7.94 16.07
CA GLN A 200 -0.86 -9.18 16.71
C GLN A 200 -1.65 -10.41 16.23
N CYS A 201 -2.94 -10.28 15.91
CA CYS A 201 -3.75 -11.38 15.39
C CYS A 201 -3.39 -11.77 13.94
N HIS A 202 -2.73 -10.89 13.18
CA HIS A 202 -2.30 -11.13 11.80
C HIS A 202 -0.84 -11.60 11.70
N VAL A 203 -0.01 -11.33 12.72
CA VAL A 203 1.40 -11.75 12.77
C VAL A 203 1.58 -13.27 12.53
N PRO A 204 0.76 -14.19 13.10
CA PRO A 204 0.89 -15.63 12.80
C PRO A 204 0.72 -15.95 11.32
N LYS A 205 -0.31 -15.38 10.69
CA LYS A 205 -0.60 -15.54 9.26
C LYS A 205 0.57 -15.06 8.40
N TYR A 206 1.23 -13.98 8.82
CA TYR A 206 2.40 -13.46 8.12
C TYR A 206 3.62 -14.37 8.26
N ILE A 207 3.90 -14.85 9.47
CA ILE A 207 4.98 -15.82 9.70
C ILE A 207 4.74 -17.11 8.89
N ASP A 208 3.51 -17.57 8.82
CA ASP A 208 3.14 -18.75 8.02
C ASP A 208 3.33 -18.49 6.52
N TYR A 209 2.96 -17.30 6.02
CA TYR A 209 3.23 -16.89 4.64
C TYR A 209 4.73 -16.94 4.30
N LEU A 210 5.58 -16.39 5.17
CA LEU A 210 7.04 -16.36 5.00
C LEU A 210 7.68 -17.76 4.98
N ALA A 211 7.06 -18.72 5.65
CA ALA A 211 7.54 -20.11 5.74
C ALA A 211 6.99 -21.04 4.65
N SER A 212 5.91 -20.64 3.98
CA SER A 212 5.20 -21.48 3.00
C SER A 212 5.28 -20.95 1.57
N THR A 213 5.59 -19.67 1.37
CA THR A 213 5.58 -19.03 0.05
C THR A 213 7.00 -18.83 -0.48
N PRO A 214 7.40 -19.49 -1.58
CA PRO A 214 8.70 -19.27 -2.20
C PRO A 214 8.85 -17.83 -2.72
N VAL A 215 10.00 -17.23 -2.44
CA VAL A 215 10.37 -15.89 -2.89
C VAL A 215 11.33 -15.99 -4.06
N LYS A 216 10.99 -15.32 -5.17
CA LYS A 216 11.80 -15.34 -6.39
C LYS A 216 13.18 -14.75 -6.10
N ASN A 217 14.22 -15.44 -6.56
CA ASN A 217 15.64 -15.09 -6.36
C ASN A 217 16.12 -15.07 -4.90
N ALA A 218 15.32 -15.52 -3.93
CA ALA A 218 15.83 -15.76 -2.57
C ALA A 218 16.83 -16.94 -2.59
N PRO A 219 17.90 -16.89 -1.77
CA PRO A 219 18.76 -18.04 -1.55
C PRO A 219 17.95 -19.21 -0.98
N LEU A 220 18.46 -20.44 -1.17
CA LEU A 220 17.86 -21.61 -0.53
C LEU A 220 18.14 -21.55 0.97
N ASN A 221 17.13 -21.84 1.78
CA ASN A 221 17.29 -22.01 3.22
C ASN A 221 17.85 -23.42 3.54
N SER A 222 17.97 -23.73 4.84
CA SER A 222 18.55 -24.98 5.34
C SER A 222 17.79 -26.25 4.95
N VAL A 223 16.54 -26.15 4.48
CA VAL A 223 15.74 -27.29 3.98
C VAL A 223 15.60 -27.29 2.46
N GLY A 224 16.37 -26.47 1.76
CA GLY A 224 16.40 -26.45 0.30
C GLY A 224 15.19 -25.78 -0.36
N THR A 225 14.45 -24.92 0.36
CA THR A 225 13.35 -24.13 -0.21
C THR A 225 13.74 -22.67 -0.36
N ARG A 226 13.08 -21.94 -1.27
CA ARG A 226 13.25 -20.49 -1.44
C ARG A 226 12.31 -19.65 -0.56
N THR A 227 11.84 -20.20 0.55
CA THR A 227 11.08 -19.45 1.56
C THR A 227 12.07 -18.67 2.44
N LEU A 228 11.66 -17.53 3.01
CA LEU A 228 12.58 -16.72 3.82
C LEU A 228 12.98 -17.42 5.12
N ILE A 229 12.07 -18.21 5.68
CA ILE A 229 12.30 -19.04 6.86
C ILE A 229 11.75 -20.44 6.63
N THR A 230 12.18 -21.38 7.46
CA THR A 230 11.68 -22.76 7.50
C THR A 230 10.40 -22.86 8.35
N PRO A 231 9.58 -23.92 8.18
CA PRO A 231 8.43 -24.18 9.05
C PRO A 231 8.78 -24.31 10.54
N ASN A 232 9.97 -24.85 10.85
CA ASN A 232 10.47 -24.98 12.22
C ASN A 232 10.81 -23.60 12.83
N GLU A 233 11.48 -22.73 12.07
CA GLU A 233 11.76 -21.36 12.49
C GLU A 233 10.47 -20.57 12.69
N ALA A 234 9.50 -20.70 11.78
CA ALA A 234 8.17 -20.09 11.95
C ALA A 234 7.47 -20.52 13.25
N SER A 235 7.49 -21.81 13.56
CA SER A 235 6.92 -22.33 14.81
C SER A 235 7.60 -21.73 16.04
N LYS A 236 8.94 -21.66 16.05
CA LYS A 236 9.72 -21.03 17.13
C LYS A 236 9.44 -19.54 17.27
N LEU A 237 9.29 -18.82 16.15
CA LEU A 237 8.96 -17.40 16.14
C LEU A 237 7.58 -17.15 16.77
N LYS A 238 6.55 -17.91 16.36
CA LYS A 238 5.20 -17.80 16.92
C LYS A 238 5.20 -18.06 18.43
N GLN A 239 5.91 -19.09 18.88
CA GLN A 239 6.07 -19.39 20.31
C GLN A 239 6.75 -18.24 21.07
N ARG A 240 7.86 -17.70 20.54
CA ARG A 240 8.63 -16.63 21.17
C ARG A 240 7.84 -15.32 21.25
N LEU A 241 7.02 -15.03 20.25
CA LEU A 241 6.11 -13.87 20.23
C LEU A 241 4.84 -14.08 21.09
N ARG A 242 4.69 -15.26 21.72
CA ARG A 242 3.52 -15.64 22.52
C ARG A 242 2.21 -15.52 21.73
N LEU A 243 2.28 -15.81 20.44
CA LEU A 243 1.11 -15.81 19.58
C LEU A 243 0.38 -17.14 19.75
N ARG A 244 -0.93 -17.07 20.01
CA ARG A 244 -1.80 -18.23 20.15
C ARG A 244 -2.30 -18.69 18.79
#